data_AF-A0A1B6VW90-F1
#
_entry.id   AF-A0A1B6VW90-F1
#
_cell.length_a   1.000
_cell.length_b   1.000
_cell.length_c   1.000
_cell.angle_alpha   90.00
_cell.angle_beta   90.00
_cell.angle_gamma   90.00
#
_symmetry.space_group_name_H-M   'P 1'
#
loop_
_entity.id
_entity.type
_entity.pdbx_description
1 polymer ?
#
loop_
_entity_poly.entity_id
_entity_poly.type
_entity_poly.pdbx_seq_one_letter_code
_entity_poly.pdbx_strand_id
1 'polypeptide(L)'
;MLLKGMRVDSRINSLDDIFNHDDLGLLADVKPVTAKTDENAMVLQTFKEVESFFRRHGRLPNNDSNLDEEILDRKWQALLNNKQHCEILQQHDTFNLLGLSEKMEHCKAENFDINQIIIPHSAFLPATLLI
;
A
#
# COMPACT_ATOMS: atom_id res chain seq x y z
N MET A 1 31.36 -22.23 10.93
CA MET A 1 30.85 -21.17 11.83
C MET A 1 29.34 -21.15 11.68
N LEU A 2 28.59 -21.57 12.70
CA LEU A 2 27.12 -21.53 12.67
C LEU A 2 26.67 -20.13 13.07
N LEU A 3 25.99 -19.41 12.17
CA LEU A 3 25.25 -18.20 12.53
C LEU A 3 24.16 -18.61 13.52
N LYS A 4 24.37 -18.26 14.78
CA LYS A 4 23.37 -18.40 15.85
C LYS A 4 22.24 -17.45 15.48
N GLY A 5 21.16 -17.98 14.90
CA GLY A 5 19.96 -17.20 14.62
C GLY A 5 19.51 -16.48 15.88
N MET A 6 19.03 -15.25 15.71
CA MET A 6 18.42 -14.41 16.75
C MET A 6 17.25 -15.17 17.37
N ARG A 7 17.54 -15.96 18.39
CA ARG A 7 16.52 -16.63 19.19
C ARG A 7 16.10 -15.60 20.22
N VAL A 8 14.85 -15.16 20.17
CA VAL A 8 14.20 -14.56 21.34
C VAL A 8 14.32 -15.60 22.43
N ASP A 9 15.18 -15.34 23.41
CA ASP A 9 15.36 -16.25 24.53
C ASP A 9 13.99 -16.44 25.18
N SER A 10 13.51 -17.68 25.28
CA SER A 10 12.24 -18.04 25.92
C SER A 10 12.22 -17.80 27.44
N ARG A 11 13.02 -16.86 27.94
CA ARG A 11 13.14 -16.43 29.34
C ARG A 11 12.25 -15.25 29.67
N ILE A 12 11.65 -14.62 28.67
CA ILE A 12 10.69 -13.54 28.86
C ILE A 12 9.33 -14.17 29.14
N ASN A 13 8.91 -14.19 30.41
CA ASN A 13 7.63 -14.76 30.84
C ASN A 13 6.60 -13.68 31.21
N SER A 14 7.07 -12.45 31.37
CA SER A 14 6.26 -11.29 31.72
C SER A 14 6.76 -10.03 31.02
N LEU A 15 5.91 -9.00 30.97
CA LEU A 15 6.31 -7.67 30.48
C LEU A 15 7.41 -7.06 31.36
N ASP A 16 7.39 -7.33 32.68
CA ASP A 16 8.44 -6.87 33.60
C ASP A 16 9.82 -7.42 33.21
N ASP A 17 9.91 -8.65 32.71
CA ASP A 17 11.18 -9.22 32.24
C ASP A 17 11.74 -8.44 31.04
N ILE A 18 10.86 -7.86 30.19
CA ILE A 18 11.27 -7.03 29.05
C ILE A 18 11.86 -5.70 29.53
N PHE A 19 11.22 -5.08 30.53
CA PHE A 19 11.70 -3.80 31.08
C PHE A 19 12.96 -3.97 31.93
N ASN A 20 13.11 -5.11 32.62
CA ASN A 20 14.26 -5.38 33.50
C ASN A 20 15.49 -5.91 32.74
N HIS A 21 15.31 -6.51 31.56
CA HIS A 21 16.38 -7.03 30.72
C HIS A 21 16.57 -6.20 29.43
N ASP A 22 16.60 -4.88 29.57
CA ASP A 22 16.90 -3.95 28.48
C ASP A 22 18.42 -3.68 28.39
N ASP A 23 19.18 -4.69 27.97
CA ASP A 23 20.65 -4.60 27.82
C ASP A 23 21.09 -3.49 26.84
N LEU A 24 20.18 -3.04 25.96
CA LEU A 24 20.42 -2.03 24.94
C LEU A 24 19.94 -0.63 25.36
N GLY A 25 19.25 -0.49 26.50
CA GLY A 25 18.71 0.78 26.99
C GLY A 25 17.67 1.42 26.07
N LEU A 26 17.00 0.64 25.22
CA LEU A 26 16.05 1.14 24.22
C LEU A 26 14.77 1.70 24.85
N LEU A 27 14.40 1.21 26.02
CA LEU A 27 13.14 1.52 26.69
C LEU A 27 13.29 2.63 27.74
N ALA A 28 14.52 3.00 28.11
CA ALA A 28 14.81 3.96 29.16
C ALA A 28 14.39 5.41 28.81
N ASP A 29 14.46 5.78 27.53
CA ASP A 29 14.28 7.18 27.06
C ASP A 29 13.04 7.35 26.15
N VAL A 30 12.04 6.46 26.31
CA VAL A 30 10.79 6.56 25.54
C VAL A 30 9.95 7.71 26.08
N LYS A 31 10.01 8.85 25.39
CA LYS A 31 9.14 9.99 25.70
C LYS A 31 7.69 9.65 25.33
N PRO A 32 6.71 10.00 26.19
CA PRO A 32 5.31 9.86 25.83
C PRO A 32 5.05 10.66 24.55
N VAL A 33 4.46 10.00 23.54
CA VAL A 33 4.04 10.67 22.32
C VAL A 33 3.05 11.75 22.74
N THR A 34 3.46 13.01 22.59
CA THR A 34 2.57 14.14 22.84
C THR A 34 1.47 14.09 21.79
N ALA A 35 0.30 13.61 22.20
CA ALA A 35 -0.88 13.50 21.35
C ALA A 35 -1.40 14.89 20.98
N LYS A 36 -0.84 15.46 19.92
CA LYS A 36 -1.44 16.47 19.03
C LYS A 36 -0.82 16.34 17.63
N THR A 37 -0.64 15.12 17.15
CA THR A 37 -0.52 14.92 15.72
C THR A 37 -1.94 15.09 15.21
N ASP A 38 -2.20 16.18 14.49
CA ASP A 38 -3.44 16.39 13.74
C ASP A 38 -3.84 15.06 13.09
N GLU A 39 -5.08 14.61 13.29
CA GLU A 39 -5.59 13.33 12.80
C GLU A 39 -5.28 13.15 11.29
N ASN A 40 -5.17 14.27 10.58
CA ASN A 40 -4.92 14.33 9.14
C ASN A 40 -3.45 14.60 8.77
N ALA A 41 -2.54 14.72 9.73
CA ALA A 41 -1.13 15.08 9.46
C ALA A 41 -0.45 14.08 8.53
N MET A 42 -0.71 12.78 8.70
CA MET A 42 -0.14 11.73 7.84
C MET A 42 -0.67 11.78 6.41
N VAL A 43 -1.96 12.09 6.27
CA VAL A 43 -2.64 12.26 4.98
C VAL A 43 -2.03 13.44 4.22
N LEU A 44 -1.91 14.58 4.90
CA LEU A 44 -1.32 15.80 4.34
C LEU A 44 0.18 15.63 4.03
N GLN A 45 0.92 14.91 4.86
CA GLN A 45 2.34 14.64 4.61
C GLN A 45 2.54 13.81 3.34
N THR A 46 1.77 12.71 3.21
CA THR A 46 1.82 11.85 2.04
C THR A 46 1.41 12.63 0.78
N PHE A 47 0.38 13.47 0.87
CA PHE A 47 -0.04 14.31 -0.25
C PHE A 47 1.06 15.27 -0.70
N LYS A 48 1.73 15.97 0.23
CA LYS A 48 2.88 16.84 -0.08
C LYS A 48 4.03 16.08 -0.75
N GLU A 49 4.25 14.84 -0.34
CA GLU A 49 5.26 13.97 -0.94
C GLU A 49 4.90 13.62 -2.39
N VAL A 50 3.64 13.27 -2.66
CA VAL A 50 3.10 13.04 -4.02
C VAL A 50 3.16 14.32 -4.86
N GLU A 51 2.78 15.49 -4.34
CA GLU A 51 2.91 16.77 -5.04
C GLU A 51 4.37 17.08 -5.39
N SER A 52 5.30 16.81 -4.47
CA SER A 52 6.73 17.03 -4.68
C SER A 52 7.30 16.07 -5.72
N PHE A 53 6.80 14.83 -5.76
CA PHE A 53 7.10 13.88 -6.82
C PHE A 53 6.56 14.37 -8.17
N PHE A 54 5.30 14.78 -8.22
CA PHE A 54 4.66 15.30 -9.42
C PHE A 54 5.36 16.54 -9.98
N ARG A 55 5.79 17.47 -9.12
CA ARG A 55 6.56 18.66 -9.54
C ARG A 55 7.92 18.31 -10.15
N ARG A 56 8.57 17.25 -9.67
CA ARG A 56 9.89 16.82 -10.17
C ARG A 56 9.80 15.98 -11.44
N HIS A 57 8.81 15.09 -11.52
CA HIS A 57 8.71 14.08 -12.57
C HIS A 57 7.61 14.33 -13.60
N GLY A 58 6.69 15.26 -13.34
CA GLY A 58 5.53 15.57 -14.20
C GLY A 58 4.49 14.46 -14.28
N ARG A 59 4.56 13.46 -13.40
CA ARG A 59 3.67 12.28 -13.36
C ARG A 59 3.40 11.84 -11.93
N LEU A 60 2.36 11.04 -11.72
CA LEU A 60 2.09 10.37 -10.45
C LEU A 60 3.10 9.24 -10.19
N PRO A 61 3.36 8.89 -8.92
CA PRO A 61 4.16 7.72 -8.56
C PRO A 61 3.50 6.44 -9.10
N ASN A 62 4.32 5.46 -9.47
CA ASN A 62 3.91 4.17 -10.01
C ASN A 62 4.82 3.05 -9.48
N ASN A 63 4.39 1.81 -9.65
CA ASN A 63 5.08 0.62 -9.15
C ASN A 63 6.35 0.23 -9.96
N ASP A 64 6.56 0.80 -11.15
CA ASP A 64 7.50 0.25 -12.14
C ASP A 64 8.96 0.73 -12.01
N SER A 65 9.29 1.60 -11.05
CA SER A 65 10.60 2.28 -11.00
C SER A 65 11.47 1.85 -9.81
N ASN A 66 11.31 2.49 -8.66
CA ASN A 66 12.13 2.29 -7.46
C ASN A 66 11.24 1.96 -6.26
N LEU A 67 11.78 1.26 -5.27
CA LEU A 67 11.11 0.93 -4.01
C LEU A 67 10.49 2.16 -3.34
N ASP A 68 11.19 3.30 -3.34
CA ASP A 68 10.68 4.54 -2.76
C ASP A 68 9.41 5.04 -3.48
N GLU A 69 9.40 4.93 -4.81
CA GLU A 69 8.23 5.29 -5.63
C GLU A 69 7.10 4.28 -5.45
N GLU A 70 7.43 3.00 -5.35
CA GLU A 70 6.49 1.93 -5.09
C GLU A 70 5.77 2.12 -3.74
N ILE A 71 6.53 2.48 -2.71
CA ILE A 71 6.00 2.79 -1.38
C ILE A 71 5.09 4.02 -1.45
N LEU A 72 5.50 5.06 -2.19
CA LEU A 72 4.71 6.28 -2.34
C LEU A 72 3.40 6.03 -3.11
N ASP A 73 3.43 5.21 -4.16
CA ASP A 73 2.25 4.77 -4.89
C ASP A 73 1.28 3.99 -3.99
N ARG A 74 1.77 2.99 -3.23
CA ARG A 74 0.91 2.24 -2.28
C ARG A 74 0.27 3.15 -1.23
N LYS A 75 1.02 4.11 -0.69
CA LYS A 75 0.49 5.11 0.25
C LYS A 75 -0.57 6.00 -0.42
N TRP A 76 -0.31 6.44 -1.65
CA TRP A 76 -1.23 7.25 -2.44
C TRP A 76 -2.55 6.50 -2.71
N GLN A 77 -2.48 5.25 -3.14
CA GLN A 77 -3.67 4.40 -3.34
C GLN A 77 -4.47 4.20 -2.04
N ALA A 78 -3.78 3.99 -0.91
CA ALA A 78 -4.44 3.85 0.39
C ALA A 78 -5.21 5.12 0.81
N LEU A 79 -4.71 6.31 0.42
CA LEU A 79 -5.43 7.57 0.64
C LEU A 79 -6.68 7.66 -0.23
N LEU A 80 -6.56 7.34 -1.51
CA LEU A 80 -7.68 7.41 -2.47
C LEU A 80 -8.82 6.45 -2.13
N ASN A 81 -8.48 5.29 -1.54
CA ASN A 81 -9.48 4.31 -1.12
C ASN A 81 -10.34 4.79 0.07
N ASN A 82 -9.93 5.87 0.75
CA ASN A 82 -10.68 6.47 1.85
C ASN A 82 -11.29 7.81 1.42
N LYS A 83 -12.62 7.85 1.29
CA LYS A 83 -13.38 9.05 0.91
C LYS A 83 -13.12 10.24 1.83
N GLN A 84 -12.94 10.02 3.13
CA GLN A 84 -12.68 11.11 4.08
C GLN A 84 -11.34 11.80 3.79
N HIS A 85 -10.33 11.01 3.40
CA HIS A 85 -9.03 11.56 3.02
C HIS A 85 -9.16 12.36 1.72
N CYS A 86 -9.90 11.87 0.72
CA CYS A 86 -10.14 12.59 -0.52
C CYS A 86 -10.81 13.97 -0.28
N GLU A 87 -11.79 14.06 0.61
CA GLU A 87 -12.45 15.31 0.96
C GLU A 87 -11.49 16.33 1.59
N ILE A 88 -10.60 15.87 2.48
CA ILE A 88 -9.56 16.72 3.10
C ILE A 88 -8.57 17.19 2.03
N LEU A 89 -8.13 16.30 1.15
CA LEU A 89 -7.13 16.59 0.13
C LEU A 89 -7.68 17.52 -0.97
N GLN A 90 -8.98 17.47 -1.25
CA GLN A 90 -9.61 18.33 -2.25
C GLN A 90 -9.41 19.83 -1.96
N GLN A 91 -9.31 20.21 -0.68
CA GLN A 91 -9.05 21.60 -0.28
C GLN A 91 -7.62 22.05 -0.56
N HIS A 92 -6.69 21.11 -0.73
CA HIS A 92 -5.27 21.34 -0.97
C HIS A 92 -4.84 20.97 -2.41
N ASP A 93 -5.72 20.39 -3.21
CA ASP A 93 -5.42 19.86 -4.55
C ASP A 93 -5.30 20.95 -5.62
N THR A 94 -4.15 21.62 -5.63
CA THR A 94 -3.84 22.70 -6.58
C THR A 94 -3.56 22.15 -8.00
N PHE A 95 -3.15 20.88 -8.11
CA PHE A 95 -2.75 20.25 -9.37
C PHE A 95 -3.80 19.31 -9.95
N ASN A 96 -4.97 19.20 -9.30
CA ASN A 96 -6.03 18.26 -9.66
C ASN A 96 -5.51 16.81 -9.75
N LEU A 97 -4.62 16.43 -8.82
CA LEU A 97 -4.02 15.08 -8.75
C LEU A 97 -5.07 14.02 -8.43
N LEU A 98 -6.11 14.37 -7.66
CA LEU A 98 -7.22 13.48 -7.36
C LEU A 98 -7.97 13.10 -8.64
N GLY A 99 -8.27 14.08 -9.49
CA GLY A 99 -8.95 13.85 -10.77
C GLY A 99 -8.07 13.18 -11.84
N LEU A 100 -6.75 13.26 -11.72
CA LEU A 100 -5.81 12.49 -12.57
C LEU A 100 -5.84 11.00 -12.21
N SER A 101 -5.95 10.67 -10.92
CA SER A 101 -5.95 9.28 -10.48
C SER A 101 -7.18 8.49 -10.93
N GLU A 102 -8.37 9.12 -10.91
CA GLU A 102 -9.61 8.50 -11.41
C GLU A 102 -9.52 8.10 -12.90
N LYS A 103 -8.72 8.84 -13.68
CA LYS A 103 -8.51 8.52 -15.10
C LYS A 103 -7.57 7.34 -15.31
N MET A 104 -6.68 7.04 -14.37
CA MET A 104 -5.70 5.96 -14.48
C MET A 104 -6.32 4.58 -14.16
N GLU A 105 -7.34 4.53 -13.30
CA GLU A 105 -8.11 3.32 -13.00
C GLU A 105 -8.89 2.78 -14.21
N HIS A 106 -9.26 3.66 -15.16
CA HIS A 106 -9.98 3.27 -16.38
C HIS A 106 -9.10 2.58 -17.44
N CYS A 107 -7.78 2.49 -17.24
CA CYS A 107 -6.86 1.78 -18.15
C CYS A 107 -6.29 0.48 -17.56
N LYS A 108 -6.69 0.07 -16.34
CA LYS A 108 -6.26 -1.21 -15.72
C LYS A 108 -7.39 -2.21 -15.48
N ALA A 109 -8.64 -1.86 -15.77
CA ALA A 109 -9.79 -2.76 -15.59
C ALA A 109 -10.16 -3.53 -16.86
N GLU A 110 -9.22 -4.27 -17.44
CA GLU A 110 -9.56 -5.52 -18.11
C GLU A 110 -9.38 -6.65 -17.08
N ASN A 111 -10.32 -6.74 -16.14
CA ASN A 111 -10.53 -7.97 -15.40
C ASN A 111 -10.96 -9.02 -16.42
N PHE A 112 -10.01 -9.82 -16.90
CA PHE A 112 -10.29 -10.98 -17.72
C PHE A 112 -11.06 -11.99 -16.84
N ASP A 113 -12.39 -11.99 -16.99
CA ASP A 113 -13.28 -12.92 -16.30
C ASP A 113 -12.98 -14.35 -16.78
N ILE A 114 -12.20 -15.08 -15.99
CA ILE A 114 -11.88 -16.50 -16.20
C ILE A 114 -13.13 -17.39 -16.28
N ASN A 115 -14.31 -16.92 -15.85
CA ASN A 115 -15.56 -17.65 -16.00
C ASN A 115 -16.18 -17.55 -17.42
N GLN A 116 -15.63 -16.71 -18.30
CA GLN A 116 -16.05 -16.62 -19.71
C GLN A 116 -15.27 -17.57 -20.64
N ILE A 117 -14.21 -18.26 -20.17
CA ILE A 117 -13.51 -19.32 -20.92
C ILE A 117 -14.04 -20.72 -20.55
N ILE A 118 -15.35 -20.90 -20.49
CA ILE A 118 -15.91 -22.25 -20.53
C ILE A 118 -16.80 -22.33 -21.77
N ILE A 119 -16.20 -22.75 -22.88
CA ILE A 119 -16.98 -23.23 -24.03
C ILE A 119 -17.78 -24.44 -23.51
N PRO A 120 -19.12 -24.45 -23.60
CA PRO A 120 -19.91 -25.59 -23.16
C PRO A 120 -19.45 -26.85 -23.91
N HIS A 121 -19.03 -27.85 -23.14
CA HIS A 121 -18.67 -29.20 -23.58
C HIS A 121 -19.94 -29.97 -24.03
N SER A 122 -20.65 -29.42 -25.01
CA SER A 122 -21.82 -30.08 -25.64
C SER A 122 -21.93 -29.80 -27.14
N ALA A 123 -20.95 -29.13 -27.76
CA ALA A 123 -20.98 -28.81 -29.19
C ALA A 123 -20.06 -29.69 -30.06
N PHE A 124 -19.63 -30.87 -29.59
CA PHE A 124 -18.92 -31.83 -30.44
C PHE A 124 -19.86 -32.96 -30.87
N LEU A 125 -20.67 -32.70 -31.90
CA LEU A 125 -21.40 -33.74 -32.61
C LEU A 125 -20.38 -34.62 -33.37
N PRO A 126 -20.35 -35.95 -33.19
CA PRO A 126 -19.55 -36.80 -34.04
C PRO A 126 -20.18 -36.84 -35.44
N ALA A 127 -19.40 -36.46 -36.45
CA ALA A 127 -19.79 -36.62 -37.85
C ALA A 127 -20.10 -38.09 -38.13
N THR A 128 -21.34 -38.35 -38.56
CA THR A 128 -21.79 -39.63 -39.09
C THR A 128 -20.92 -40.02 -40.29
N LEU A 129 -20.33 -41.20 -40.20
CA LEU A 129 -19.56 -41.83 -41.26
C LEU A 129 -20.50 -42.20 -42.42
N LEU A 130 -20.33 -41.52 -43.55
CA LEU A 130 -20.86 -41.91 -44.85
C LEU A 130 -20.00 -43.06 -45.40
N ILE A 131 -20.57 -44.28 -45.43
CA ILE A 131 -20.28 -45.31 -46.44
C ILE A 131 -21.60 -45.98 -46.79
#